data_AF-A0A1U8AQ76-F1
#
_entry.id   AF-A0A1U8AQ76-F1
#
_cell.length_a   1.000
_cell.length_b   1.000
_cell.length_c   1.000
_cell.angle_alpha   90.00
_cell.angle_beta   90.00
_cell.angle_gamma   90.00
#
_symmetry.space_group_name_H-M   'P 1'
#
loop_
_entity.id
_entity.type
_entity.pdbx_description
1 polymer ?
#
loop_
_entity_poly.entity_id
_entity_poly.type
_entity_poly.pdbx_seq_one_letter_code
_entity_poly.pdbx_strand_id
1 'polypeptide(L)'
;MEKPSEISSSKMFGGYNKRYKHYSSTLGCSMTFHIYFPPSPSQKIPVLYWLSGLTCTDENFIIKSGAQRAAAAQGIALVAPDTSPRGLNVEGEADSWDFGVGMQRCATHIHNNVSATILIDQGDDDKFLHEQLLPHKFEEACRNANVPLLLRLQPGYDHSYFFISTFIDDHIRHHAQALKL
;
A
#
# COMPACT_ATOMS: atom_id res chain seq x y z
N MET A 1 1.74 21.24 14.57
CA MET A 1 2.11 20.61 13.29
C MET A 1 1.64 21.52 12.18
N GLU A 2 2.51 21.86 11.24
CA GLU A 2 2.10 22.61 10.04
C GLU A 2 1.19 21.74 9.16
N LYS A 3 0.23 22.39 8.51
CA LYS A 3 -0.68 21.73 7.56
C LYS A 3 0.11 21.31 6.31
N PRO A 4 -0.13 20.10 5.75
CA PRO A 4 0.49 19.71 4.48
C PRO A 4 0.16 20.69 3.36
N SER A 5 1.14 21.00 2.51
CA SER A 5 0.96 21.82 1.31
C SER A 5 0.56 20.94 0.12
N GLU A 6 -0.48 21.33 -0.61
CA GLU A 6 -0.91 20.63 -1.83
C GLU A 6 0.07 20.95 -2.97
N ILE A 7 0.60 19.90 -3.62
CA ILE A 7 1.55 20.00 -4.74
C ILE A 7 0.80 19.88 -6.07
N SER A 8 -0.17 18.97 -6.15
CA SER A 8 -0.94 18.72 -7.37
C SER A 8 -2.31 18.14 -7.06
N SER A 9 -3.27 18.37 -7.96
CA SER A 9 -4.63 17.84 -7.88
C SER A 9 -5.15 17.51 -9.28
N SER A 10 -5.66 16.28 -9.47
CA SER A 10 -6.23 15.82 -10.73
C SER A 10 -7.53 15.05 -10.50
N LYS A 11 -8.52 15.27 -11.36
CA LYS A 11 -9.84 14.64 -11.24
C LYS A 11 -9.79 13.19 -11.74
N MET A 12 -10.37 12.25 -10.99
CA MET A 12 -10.32 10.83 -11.31
C MET A 12 -11.56 10.08 -10.77
N PHE A 13 -12.33 9.42 -11.65
CA PHE A 13 -13.55 8.68 -11.32
C PHE A 13 -14.52 9.42 -10.37
N GLY A 14 -14.79 10.70 -10.65
CA GLY A 14 -15.65 11.56 -9.82
C GLY A 14 -14.99 12.10 -8.55
N GLY A 15 -13.84 11.56 -8.16
CA GLY A 15 -12.99 12.00 -7.06
C GLY A 15 -11.75 12.77 -7.51
N TYR A 16 -10.73 12.82 -6.66
CA TYR A 16 -9.46 13.53 -6.91
C TYR A 16 -8.24 12.77 -6.42
N ASN A 17 -7.23 12.62 -7.28
CA ASN A 17 -5.87 12.29 -6.89
C ASN A 17 -5.16 13.59 -6.49
N LYS A 18 -4.73 13.69 -5.23
CA LYS A 18 -4.06 14.85 -4.66
C LYS A 18 -2.73 14.48 -4.02
N ARG A 19 -1.69 15.25 -4.34
CA ARG A 19 -0.35 15.04 -3.79
C ARG A 19 -0.02 16.15 -2.82
N TYR A 20 0.62 15.79 -1.71
CA TYR A 20 0.95 16.70 -0.63
C TYR A 20 2.40 16.59 -0.22
N LYS A 21 2.93 17.69 0.34
CA LYS A 21 4.23 17.75 1.01
C LYS A 21 4.03 18.20 2.45
N HIS A 22 4.75 17.60 3.39
CA HIS A 22 4.81 18.10 4.77
C HIS A 22 6.18 17.84 5.38
N TYR A 23 6.54 18.61 6.40
CA TYR A 23 7.68 18.27 7.25
C TYR A 23 7.28 17.17 8.23
N SER A 24 8.04 16.06 8.25
CA SER A 24 7.87 14.97 9.19
C SER A 24 8.82 15.16 10.37
N SER A 25 8.29 15.49 11.54
CA SER A 25 9.09 15.59 12.76
C SER A 25 9.70 14.25 13.17
N THR A 26 9.05 13.13 12.83
CA THR A 26 9.54 11.78 13.12
C THR A 26 10.74 11.41 12.25
N LEU A 27 10.77 11.88 11.00
CA LEU A 27 11.84 11.56 10.03
C LEU A 27 12.85 12.70 9.85
N GLY A 28 12.63 13.85 10.47
CA GLY A 28 13.52 15.02 10.37
C GLY A 28 13.60 15.67 8.99
N CYS A 29 12.73 15.31 8.04
CA CYS A 29 12.77 15.76 6.64
C CYS A 29 11.40 16.09 6.07
N SER A 30 11.40 16.71 4.89
CA SER A 30 10.18 16.87 4.09
C SER A 30 9.80 15.56 3.41
N MET A 31 8.54 15.16 3.56
CA MET A 31 7.96 13.96 2.96
C MET A 31 6.84 14.31 1.99
N THR A 32 6.67 13.47 0.97
CA THR A 32 5.52 13.50 0.07
C THR A 32 4.61 12.30 0.30
N PHE A 33 3.31 12.52 0.09
CA PHE A 33 2.33 11.45 0.06
C PHE A 33 1.20 11.80 -0.91
N HIS A 34 0.53 10.78 -1.40
CA HIS A 34 -0.56 10.89 -2.35
C HIS A 34 -1.87 10.39 -1.72
N ILE A 35 -2.97 11.11 -1.92
CA ILE A 35 -4.30 10.71 -1.50
C ILE A 35 -5.23 10.66 -2.71
N TYR A 36 -5.93 9.55 -2.90
CA TYR A 36 -7.16 9.53 -3.68
C TYR A 36 -8.37 9.81 -2.78
N PHE A 37 -9.10 10.87 -3.07
CA PHE A 37 -10.38 11.18 -2.44
C PHE A 37 -11.53 10.69 -3.34
N PRO A 38 -12.34 9.71 -2.92
CA PRO A 38 -13.50 9.25 -3.67
C PRO A 38 -14.61 10.32 -3.68
N PRO A 39 -15.54 10.28 -4.64
CA PRO A 39 -16.77 11.07 -4.55
C PRO A 39 -17.57 10.60 -3.31
N SER A 40 -17.82 11.49 -2.36
CA SER A 40 -18.59 11.17 -1.16
C SER A 40 -19.39 12.36 -0.66
N PRO A 41 -20.66 12.18 -0.26
CA PRO A 41 -21.44 13.20 0.44
C PRO A 41 -21.08 13.31 1.93
N SER A 42 -20.33 12.34 2.47
CA SER A 42 -19.95 12.29 3.88
C SER A 42 -18.63 13.04 4.14
N GLN A 43 -18.56 13.73 5.27
CA GLN A 43 -17.33 14.36 5.75
C GLN A 43 -16.31 13.34 6.29
N LYS A 44 -16.77 12.13 6.69
CA LYS A 44 -15.91 11.04 7.16
C LYS A 44 -15.95 9.91 6.13
N ILE A 45 -14.77 9.56 5.63
CA ILE A 45 -14.58 8.46 4.69
C ILE A 45 -13.58 7.45 5.27
N PRO A 46 -13.80 6.15 5.05
CA PRO A 46 -12.82 5.12 5.37
C PRO A 46 -11.54 5.32 4.56
N VAL A 47 -10.40 4.92 5.12
CA VAL A 47 -9.08 5.09 4.50
C VAL A 47 -8.37 3.74 4.43
N LEU A 48 -7.82 3.44 3.26
CA LEU A 48 -6.87 2.36 3.04
C LEU A 48 -5.47 2.95 2.81
N TYR A 49 -4.50 2.52 3.60
CA TYR A 49 -3.10 2.85 3.40
C TYR A 49 -2.45 1.82 2.48
N TRP A 50 -1.85 2.30 1.39
CA TRP A 50 -1.04 1.49 0.49
C TRP A 50 0.44 1.76 0.74
N LEU A 51 1.18 0.74 1.12
CA LEU A 51 2.63 0.83 1.30
C LEU A 51 3.29 0.27 0.05
N SER A 52 4.12 1.07 -0.63
CA SER A 52 4.81 0.67 -1.86
C SER A 52 6.14 -0.04 -1.58
N GLY A 53 6.54 -0.94 -2.50
CA GLY A 53 7.79 -1.69 -2.39
C GLY A 53 9.05 -0.88 -2.75
N LEU A 54 10.19 -1.57 -2.81
CA LEU A 54 11.50 -0.97 -3.08
C LEU A 54 11.51 -0.13 -4.36
N THR A 55 12.31 0.94 -4.38
CA THR A 55 12.45 1.92 -5.48
C THR A 55 11.20 2.73 -5.85
N CYS A 56 10.06 2.46 -5.23
CA CYS A 56 8.83 3.23 -5.48
C CYS A 56 8.86 4.59 -4.76
N THR A 57 7.91 5.44 -5.14
CA THR A 57 7.54 6.65 -4.42
C THR A 57 6.04 6.62 -4.07
N ASP A 58 5.51 7.74 -3.57
CA ASP A 58 4.07 7.94 -3.36
C ASP A 58 3.22 7.85 -4.64
N GLU A 59 3.86 7.89 -5.82
CA GLU A 59 3.17 8.01 -7.10
C GLU A 59 2.87 6.66 -7.76
N ASN A 60 3.73 5.66 -7.60
CA ASN A 60 3.68 4.41 -8.37
C ASN A 60 2.29 3.75 -8.30
N PHE A 61 1.75 3.61 -7.09
CA PHE A 61 0.46 2.99 -6.87
C PHE A 61 -0.70 3.79 -7.47
N ILE A 62 -0.75 5.08 -7.19
CA ILE A 62 -1.82 5.95 -7.68
C ILE A 62 -1.82 5.99 -9.22
N ILE A 63 -0.65 5.98 -9.86
CA ILE A 63 -0.58 6.06 -11.32
C ILE A 63 -0.84 4.71 -11.99
N LYS A 64 -0.33 3.61 -11.43
CA LYS A 64 -0.22 2.32 -12.15
C LYS A 64 -1.24 1.27 -11.74
N SER A 65 -1.84 1.37 -10.54
CA SER A 65 -2.72 0.30 -10.04
C SER A 65 -4.11 0.28 -10.67
N GLY A 66 -4.66 1.44 -11.04
CA GLY A 66 -6.07 1.56 -11.44
C GLY A 66 -7.07 1.44 -10.28
N ALA A 67 -6.61 1.43 -9.03
CA ALA A 67 -7.43 1.22 -7.83
C ALA A 67 -8.55 2.25 -7.65
N GLN A 68 -8.41 3.45 -8.21
CA GLN A 68 -9.35 4.56 -8.00
C GLN A 68 -10.76 4.23 -8.45
N ARG A 69 -10.93 3.40 -9.49
CA ARG A 69 -12.27 2.99 -9.95
C ARG A 69 -13.01 2.21 -8.87
N ALA A 70 -12.38 1.17 -8.31
CA ALA A 70 -12.97 0.37 -7.25
C ALA A 70 -13.10 1.19 -5.95
N ALA A 71 -12.11 2.00 -5.61
CA ALA A 71 -12.14 2.85 -4.42
C ALA A 71 -13.28 3.88 -4.49
N ALA A 72 -13.54 4.47 -5.68
CA ALA A 72 -14.68 5.34 -5.90
C ALA A 72 -16.01 4.62 -5.67
N ALA A 73 -16.14 3.41 -6.23
CA ALA A 73 -17.35 2.61 -6.10
C ALA A 73 -17.64 2.19 -4.65
N GLN A 74 -16.61 1.94 -3.86
CA GLN A 74 -16.73 1.57 -2.43
C GLN A 74 -16.70 2.77 -1.47
N GLY A 75 -16.48 3.99 -1.97
CA GLY A 75 -16.37 5.19 -1.13
C GLY A 75 -15.14 5.20 -0.22
N ILE A 76 -14.02 4.59 -0.64
CA ILE A 76 -12.78 4.47 0.15
C ILE A 76 -11.73 5.47 -0.33
N ALA A 77 -11.11 6.19 0.62
CA ALA A 77 -9.90 6.98 0.36
C ALA A 77 -8.66 6.09 0.33
N LEU A 78 -7.74 6.38 -0.59
CA LEU A 78 -6.45 5.69 -0.67
C LEU A 78 -5.35 6.66 -0.25
N VAL A 79 -4.45 6.23 0.64
CA VAL A 79 -3.28 7.01 1.05
C VAL A 79 -2.03 6.23 0.73
N ALA A 80 -1.16 6.78 -0.11
CA ALA A 80 0.13 6.21 -0.51
C ALA A 80 1.27 7.14 -0.06
N PRO A 81 1.96 6.86 1.06
CA PRO A 81 3.17 7.59 1.44
C PRO A 81 4.37 7.21 0.54
N ASP A 82 5.41 8.05 0.57
CA ASP A 82 6.74 7.67 0.06
C ASP A 82 7.35 6.54 0.91
N THR A 83 8.28 5.79 0.32
CA THR A 83 8.83 4.55 0.91
C THR A 83 9.99 4.81 1.87
N SER A 84 10.60 5.99 1.82
CA SER A 84 11.73 6.37 2.67
C SER A 84 11.85 7.90 2.80
N PRO A 85 12.53 8.40 3.85
CA PRO A 85 13.05 9.77 3.87
C PRO A 85 13.78 10.12 2.56
N ARG A 86 13.73 11.40 2.17
CA ARG A 86 14.42 11.92 0.97
C ARG A 86 15.19 13.19 1.32
N GLY A 87 16.33 13.38 0.66
CA GLY A 87 17.09 14.64 0.73
C GLY A 87 17.75 14.90 2.08
N LEU A 88 18.07 13.83 2.83
CA LEU A 88 18.81 13.91 4.09
C LEU A 88 20.33 13.96 3.87
N ASN A 89 20.80 13.70 2.64
CA ASN A 89 22.21 13.73 2.25
C ASN A 89 23.07 12.86 3.17
N VAL A 90 22.60 11.63 3.42
CA VAL A 90 23.27 10.67 4.31
C VAL A 90 24.35 9.95 3.51
N GLU A 91 25.56 9.82 4.07
CA GLU A 91 26.63 9.03 3.45
C GLU A 91 26.18 7.57 3.26
N GLY A 92 26.36 7.04 2.04
CA GLY A 92 25.92 5.68 1.66
C GLY A 92 24.48 5.56 1.15
N GLU A 93 23.68 6.64 1.11
CA GLU A 93 22.30 6.65 0.58
C GLU A 93 22.25 6.24 -0.92
N ALA A 94 23.35 6.41 -1.65
CA ALA A 94 23.49 6.03 -3.06
C ALA A 94 24.21 4.68 -3.29
N ASP A 95 24.81 4.09 -2.25
CA ASP A 95 25.83 3.04 -2.41
C ASP A 95 25.30 1.62 -2.16
N SER A 96 24.06 1.46 -1.68
CA SER A 96 23.44 0.15 -1.46
C SER A 96 21.95 0.17 -1.75
N TRP A 97 21.55 -0.57 -2.79
CA TRP A 97 20.17 -0.83 -3.17
C TRP A 97 19.48 -1.87 -2.26
N ASP A 98 20.15 -2.35 -1.21
CA ASP A 98 19.78 -3.57 -0.50
C ASP A 98 19.04 -3.36 0.83
N PHE A 99 18.77 -2.11 1.22
CA PHE A 99 17.95 -1.85 2.42
C PHE A 99 16.45 -1.68 2.10
N GLY A 100 15.90 -2.70 1.45
CA GLY A 100 14.47 -2.99 1.42
C GLY A 100 13.98 -3.77 2.64
N VAL A 101 14.63 -3.65 3.81
CA VAL A 101 14.26 -4.40 5.03
C VAL A 101 13.04 -3.78 5.75
N GLY A 102 12.48 -2.70 5.21
CA GLY A 102 11.41 -1.91 5.83
C GLY A 102 10.01 -2.54 5.78
N MET A 103 9.75 -3.50 4.89
CA MET A 103 8.42 -4.11 4.75
C MET A 103 8.23 -5.42 5.53
N GLN A 104 9.24 -5.92 6.23
CA GLN A 104 9.07 -7.13 7.05
C GLN A 104 8.58 -6.80 8.49
N ARG A 105 8.63 -5.53 8.92
CA ARG A 105 8.37 -5.14 10.33
C ARG A 105 7.06 -4.39 10.60
N CYS A 106 6.15 -4.27 9.64
CA CYS A 106 4.83 -3.69 9.91
C CYS A 106 3.77 -4.69 10.40
N ALA A 107 4.07 -5.99 10.46
CA ALA A 107 3.12 -7.01 10.92
C ALA A 107 3.18 -7.34 12.44
N THR A 108 4.09 -6.75 13.22
CA THR A 108 4.27 -7.12 14.64
C THR A 108 3.48 -6.30 15.66
N HIS A 109 2.61 -5.40 15.22
CA HIS A 109 1.54 -4.85 16.07
C HIS A 109 0.18 -5.22 15.46
N ILE A 110 -0.11 -6.53 15.42
CA ILE A 110 -1.50 -6.97 15.37
C ILE A 110 -2.09 -6.52 16.69
N HIS A 111 -2.81 -5.39 16.70
CA HIS A 111 -3.72 -5.09 17.79
C HIS A 111 -4.58 -6.35 17.98
N ASN A 112 -4.66 -6.87 19.21
CA ASN A 112 -5.27 -8.15 19.62
C ASN A 112 -6.79 -8.28 19.33
N ASN A 113 -7.29 -7.65 18.28
CA ASN A 113 -8.70 -7.61 17.88
C ASN A 113 -8.91 -7.45 16.36
N VAL A 114 -7.93 -7.81 15.52
CA VAL A 114 -8.14 -7.88 14.07
C VAL A 114 -8.82 -9.22 13.74
N SER A 115 -10.16 -9.20 13.70
CA SER A 115 -10.98 -10.33 13.23
C SER A 115 -11.03 -10.47 11.71
N ALA A 116 -10.35 -9.58 10.96
CA ALA A 116 -10.38 -9.58 9.51
C ALA A 116 -9.42 -10.62 8.91
N THR A 117 -9.88 -11.33 7.88
CA THR A 117 -9.03 -12.27 7.12
C THR A 117 -7.93 -11.49 6.38
N ILE A 118 -6.69 -11.97 6.45
CA ILE A 118 -5.59 -11.45 5.64
C ILE A 118 -5.75 -12.02 4.23
N LEU A 119 -5.68 -11.18 3.20
CA LEU A 119 -5.67 -11.60 1.79
C LEU A 119 -4.27 -11.35 1.21
N ILE A 120 -3.67 -12.39 0.61
CA ILE A 120 -2.41 -12.29 -0.12
C ILE A 120 -2.63 -12.86 -1.52
N ASP A 121 -2.27 -12.08 -2.54
CA ASP A 121 -2.07 -12.59 -3.90
C ASP A 121 -0.57 -12.65 -4.18
N GLN A 122 -0.13 -13.77 -4.73
CA GLN A 122 1.25 -13.99 -5.14
C GLN A 122 1.27 -14.53 -6.56
N GLY A 123 1.97 -13.85 -7.47
CA GLY A 123 2.28 -14.38 -8.79
C GLY A 123 3.23 -15.58 -8.70
N ASP A 124 2.94 -16.66 -9.42
CA ASP A 124 3.78 -17.86 -9.39
C ASP A 124 5.03 -17.76 -10.29
N ASP A 125 4.99 -16.91 -11.31
CA ASP A 125 6.12 -16.55 -12.20
C ASP A 125 6.95 -15.38 -11.64
N ASP A 126 6.72 -15.01 -10.38
CA ASP A 126 7.52 -13.99 -9.69
C ASP A 126 8.94 -14.50 -9.40
N LYS A 127 9.92 -13.87 -10.04
CA LYS A 127 11.35 -14.20 -9.89
C LYS A 127 11.87 -14.13 -8.45
N PHE A 128 11.19 -13.42 -7.55
CA PHE A 128 11.58 -13.27 -6.15
C PHE A 128 10.89 -14.27 -5.20
N LEU A 129 9.98 -15.11 -5.73
CA LEU A 129 9.11 -16.01 -4.96
C LEU A 129 9.88 -16.93 -4.02
N HIS A 130 10.88 -17.62 -4.57
CA HIS A 130 11.58 -18.72 -3.87
C HIS A 130 12.74 -18.26 -2.99
N GLU A 131 13.23 -17.04 -3.18
CA GLU A 131 14.42 -16.54 -2.46
C GLU A 131 14.07 -15.45 -1.43
N GLN A 132 13.09 -14.58 -1.74
CA GLN A 132 12.80 -13.40 -0.94
C GLN A 132 11.39 -13.44 -0.31
N LEU A 133 10.37 -13.80 -1.08
CA LEU A 133 8.97 -13.62 -0.66
C LEU A 133 8.47 -14.76 0.25
N LEU A 134 8.74 -16.01 -0.14
CA LEU A 134 8.50 -17.20 0.69
C LEU A 134 7.11 -17.25 1.36
N PRO A 135 6.00 -17.12 0.61
CA PRO A 135 4.65 -16.98 1.17
C PRO A 135 4.22 -18.19 2.03
N HIS A 136 4.77 -19.38 1.76
CA HIS A 136 4.52 -20.58 2.56
C HIS A 136 4.95 -20.41 4.03
N LYS A 137 6.00 -19.64 4.31
CA LYS A 137 6.44 -19.35 5.69
C LYS A 137 5.42 -18.47 6.41
N PHE A 138 4.82 -17.51 5.70
CA PHE A 138 3.78 -16.66 6.26
C PHE A 138 2.50 -17.48 6.53
N GLU A 139 2.12 -18.37 5.61
CA GLU A 139 1.00 -19.28 5.81
C GLU A 139 1.19 -20.15 7.05
N GLU A 140 2.38 -20.73 7.24
CA GLU A 140 2.71 -21.51 8.43
C GLU A 140 2.62 -20.66 9.71
N ALA A 141 3.13 -19.43 9.68
CA ALA A 141 3.03 -18.50 10.80
C ALA A 141 1.58 -18.17 11.16
N CYS A 142 0.72 -17.92 10.15
CA CYS A 142 -0.71 -17.68 10.36
C CYS A 142 -1.43 -18.90 10.94
N ARG A 143 -1.11 -20.12 10.46
CA ARG A 143 -1.64 -21.37 11.05
C ARG A 143 -1.27 -21.50 12.52
N ASN A 144 -0.01 -21.24 12.87
CA ASN A 144 0.48 -21.34 14.24
C ASN A 144 -0.12 -20.26 15.17
N ALA A 145 -0.40 -19.08 14.64
CA ALA A 145 -1.00 -17.97 15.38
C ALA A 145 -2.54 -17.95 15.36
N ASN A 146 -3.18 -18.92 14.69
CA ASN A 146 -4.63 -18.97 14.46
C ASN A 146 -5.20 -17.66 13.84
N VAL A 147 -4.47 -17.10 12.88
CA VAL A 147 -4.86 -15.88 12.14
C VAL A 147 -5.47 -16.30 10.80
N PRO A 148 -6.69 -15.86 10.46
CA PRO A 148 -7.33 -16.20 9.18
C PRO A 148 -6.54 -15.61 8.01
N LEU A 149 -6.11 -16.47 7.09
CA LEU A 149 -5.37 -16.12 5.88
C LEU A 149 -6.04 -16.74 4.65
N LEU A 150 -6.23 -15.92 3.63
CA LEU A 150 -6.56 -16.31 2.27
C LEU A 150 -5.34 -16.01 1.37
N LEU A 151 -4.54 -17.02 1.09
CA LEU A 151 -3.40 -16.94 0.18
C LEU A 151 -3.81 -17.49 -1.19
N ARG A 152 -3.69 -16.68 -2.25
CA ARG A 152 -3.97 -17.05 -3.64
C ARG A 152 -2.67 -17.03 -4.44
N LEU A 153 -2.31 -18.15 -5.05
CA LEU A 153 -1.26 -18.20 -6.07
C LEU A 153 -1.92 -17.92 -7.43
N GLN A 154 -1.33 -17.01 -8.19
CA GLN A 154 -1.88 -16.49 -9.44
C GLN A 154 -1.01 -16.94 -10.62
N PRO A 155 -1.47 -17.94 -11.40
CA PRO A 155 -0.66 -18.53 -12.46
C PRO A 155 -0.29 -17.57 -13.60
N GLY A 156 0.97 -17.55 -13.98
CA GLY A 156 1.54 -16.72 -15.05
C GLY A 156 1.75 -15.25 -14.68
N TYR A 157 1.55 -14.87 -13.42
CA TYR A 157 1.70 -13.48 -12.96
C TYR A 157 3.06 -13.23 -12.33
N ASP A 158 3.60 -12.04 -12.59
CA ASP A 158 4.92 -11.59 -12.15
C ASP A 158 4.86 -10.64 -10.93
N HIS A 159 5.97 -9.95 -10.66
CA HIS A 159 6.09 -8.98 -9.56
C HIS A 159 5.62 -7.55 -9.92
N SER A 160 5.03 -7.34 -11.10
CA SER A 160 4.85 -5.99 -11.64
C SER A 160 3.54 -5.33 -11.20
N TYR A 161 3.38 -4.05 -11.55
CA TYR A 161 2.08 -3.38 -11.43
C TYR A 161 1.01 -3.92 -12.38
N PHE A 162 1.36 -4.69 -13.42
CA PHE A 162 0.36 -5.40 -14.23
C PHE A 162 -0.31 -6.50 -13.42
N PHE A 163 0.46 -7.23 -12.63
CA PHE A 163 -0.08 -8.17 -11.66
C PHE A 163 -0.96 -7.45 -10.62
N ILE A 164 -0.43 -6.41 -9.97
CA ILE A 164 -1.19 -5.66 -8.95
C ILE A 164 -2.51 -5.12 -9.52
N SER A 165 -2.47 -4.45 -10.67
CA SER A 165 -3.67 -3.86 -11.30
C SER A 165 -4.72 -4.89 -11.70
N THR A 166 -4.33 -6.15 -11.96
CA THR A 166 -5.26 -7.23 -12.26
C THR A 166 -6.14 -7.55 -11.05
N PHE A 167 -5.55 -7.60 -9.85
CA PHE A 167 -6.23 -8.08 -8.64
C PHE A 167 -6.58 -6.98 -7.63
N ILE A 168 -6.19 -5.72 -7.88
CA ILE A 168 -6.40 -4.63 -6.92
C ILE A 168 -7.88 -4.40 -6.59
N ASP A 169 -8.79 -4.58 -7.55
CA ASP A 169 -10.23 -4.43 -7.32
C ASP A 169 -10.73 -5.46 -6.29
N ASP A 170 -10.17 -6.69 -6.26
CA ASP A 170 -10.50 -7.70 -5.26
C ASP A 170 -10.03 -7.26 -3.86
N HIS A 171 -8.81 -6.72 -3.76
CA HIS A 171 -8.27 -6.21 -2.50
C HIS A 171 -9.09 -5.03 -1.96
N ILE A 172 -9.50 -4.10 -2.82
CA ILE A 172 -10.37 -3.00 -2.42
C ILE A 172 -11.71 -3.53 -1.89
N ARG A 173 -12.33 -4.51 -2.55
CA ARG A 173 -13.58 -5.13 -2.08
C ARG A 173 -13.41 -5.90 -0.76
N HIS A 174 -12.32 -6.64 -0.62
CA HIS A 174 -11.96 -7.35 0.60
C HIS A 174 -11.86 -6.39 1.81
N HIS A 175 -11.17 -5.27 1.62
CA HIS A 175 -11.09 -4.23 2.65
C HIS A 175 -12.43 -3.52 2.89
N ALA A 176 -13.23 -3.26 1.85
CA ALA A 176 -14.56 -2.68 2.01
C ALA A 176 -15.47 -3.55 2.90
N GLN A 177 -15.45 -4.87 2.69
CA GLN A 177 -16.18 -5.84 3.52
C GLN A 177 -15.70 -5.81 4.98
N ALA A 178 -14.38 -5.79 5.20
CA ALA A 178 -13.81 -5.69 6.55
C ALA A 178 -14.16 -4.37 7.26
N LEU A 179 -14.31 -3.28 6.49
CA LEU A 179 -14.73 -1.96 6.97
C LEU A 179 -16.25 -1.80 7.10
N LYS A 180 -17.03 -2.83 6.71
CA LYS A 180 -18.51 -2.87 6.77
C LYS A 180 -19.17 -1.74 5.99
N LEU A 181 -18.71 -1.52 4.76
CA LEU A 181 -19.26 -0.54 3.82
C LEU A 181 -20.35 -1.13 2.92
#